data_AF-A0A7L8SKK5-F1
#
_entry.id   AF-A0A7L8SKK5-F1
#
_cell.length_a   1.000
_cell.length_b   1.000
_cell.length_c   1.000
_cell.angle_alpha   90.00
_cell.angle_beta   90.00
_cell.angle_gamma   90.00
#
_symmetry.space_group_name_H-M   'P 1'
#
loop_
_entity.id
_entity.type
_entity.pdbx_description
1 polymer ?
#
loop_
_entity_poly.entity_id
_entity_poly.type
_entity_poly.pdbx_seq_one_letter_code
_entity_poly.pdbx_strand_id
1 'polypeptide(L)'
;MIDSVLWKRALLACVLAWGAAAHSALPEAVQQEVQRWLDCYSAVSWGDCEIALGESGSTLGRVHRDSGRLLGGSKIGTTTYARAMDGLLSAAREGYPPAYEWIGIFVARDVGLRKSLPWRWLAAEHGKADAARQLNRIIEREGLGRLDRQSVADRMFLSWVQCHPASFASGGPVMNAVNMLRKASPEADIAQLIAQLHAERLREAESRAEGFLRSCAPSDYHLAGLPADEHAWVRNEVRARMAQTLKNIQEAVRKFPELEIFTVPEYQDLLPPP
;
A
#
# COMPACT_ATOMS: atom_id res chain seq x y z
N MET A 1 -23.87 22.22 28.93
CA MET A 1 -22.45 21.91 28.72
C MET A 1 -22.17 20.57 29.37
N ILE A 2 -22.25 19.50 28.59
CA ILE A 2 -21.95 18.14 29.06
C ILE A 2 -20.43 17.99 29.04
N ASP A 3 -19.85 17.56 30.16
CA ASP A 3 -18.42 17.55 30.41
C ASP A 3 -17.66 16.67 29.40
N SER A 4 -16.89 17.33 28.53
CA SER A 4 -16.16 16.72 27.40
C SER A 4 -15.06 15.74 27.85
N VAL A 5 -14.63 15.84 29.11
CA VAL A 5 -13.56 15.02 29.68
C VAL A 5 -14.05 13.63 30.05
N LEU A 6 -15.27 13.51 30.59
CA LEU A 6 -15.88 12.23 30.92
C LEU A 6 -16.23 11.43 29.67
N TRP A 7 -16.71 12.10 28.61
CA TRP A 7 -17.01 11.45 27.34
C TRP A 7 -15.76 10.98 26.60
N LYS A 8 -14.67 11.77 26.62
CA LYS A 8 -13.37 11.34 26.06
C LYS A 8 -12.77 10.16 26.82
N ARG A 9 -12.91 10.13 28.16
CA ARG A 9 -12.45 8.99 28.97
C ARG A 9 -13.32 7.74 28.78
N ALA A 10 -14.63 7.91 28.62
CA ALA A 10 -15.54 6.81 28.30
C ALA A 10 -15.27 6.24 26.90
N LEU A 11 -15.02 7.09 25.89
CA LEU A 11 -14.59 6.66 24.56
C LEU A 11 -13.24 5.94 24.59
N LEU A 12 -12.24 6.48 25.31
CA LEU A 12 -10.95 5.80 25.47
C LEU A 12 -11.09 4.45 26.17
N ALA A 13 -11.93 4.36 27.21
CA ALA A 13 -12.20 3.10 27.90
C ALA A 13 -12.96 2.11 27.02
N CYS A 14 -13.90 2.57 26.19
CA CYS A 14 -14.57 1.72 25.20
C CYS A 14 -13.63 1.26 24.08
N VAL A 15 -12.75 2.13 23.57
CA VAL A 15 -11.73 1.77 22.57
C VAL A 15 -10.70 0.79 23.13
N LEU A 16 -10.34 0.90 24.41
CA LEU A 16 -9.43 -0.06 25.06
C LEU A 16 -10.14 -1.38 25.43
N ALA A 17 -11.41 -1.34 25.84
CA ALA A 17 -12.19 -2.54 26.13
C ALA A 17 -12.59 -3.29 24.84
N TRP A 18 -12.80 -2.60 23.73
CA TRP A 18 -13.02 -3.21 22.41
C TRP A 18 -11.71 -3.57 21.72
N GLY A 19 -10.61 -2.87 22.04
CA GLY A 19 -9.26 -3.24 21.61
C GLY A 19 -8.79 -4.59 22.17
N ALA A 20 -9.32 -5.02 23.31
CA ALA A 20 -9.09 -6.36 23.86
C ALA A 20 -9.93 -7.47 23.17
N ALA A 21 -10.94 -7.10 22.38
CA ALA A 21 -11.77 -8.00 21.58
C ALA A 21 -11.66 -7.74 20.08
N ALA A 22 -10.64 -6.99 19.64
CA ALA A 22 -10.26 -6.92 18.24
C ALA A 22 -9.58 -8.25 17.86
N HIS A 23 -10.36 -9.33 17.82
CA HIS A 23 -9.97 -10.48 17.02
C HIS A 23 -9.68 -9.95 15.63
N SER A 24 -8.50 -10.28 15.09
CA SER A 24 -8.17 -9.96 13.71
C SER A 24 -9.37 -10.37 12.83
N ALA A 25 -9.95 -9.42 12.11
CA ALA A 25 -11.07 -9.68 11.21
C ALA A 25 -10.68 -10.56 10.01
N LEU A 26 -9.39 -10.88 9.88
CA LEU A 26 -8.89 -11.72 8.80
C LEU A 26 -9.37 -13.17 8.96
N PRO A 27 -9.84 -13.80 7.88
CA PRO A 27 -10.15 -15.22 7.87
C PRO A 27 -8.95 -16.07 8.33
N GLU A 28 -9.20 -17.20 8.99
CA GLU A 28 -8.14 -18.09 9.49
C GLU A 28 -7.14 -18.51 8.39
N ALA A 29 -7.63 -18.81 7.19
CA ALA A 29 -6.78 -19.13 6.05
C ALA A 29 -5.80 -18.00 5.68
N VAL A 30 -6.22 -16.74 5.83
CA VAL A 30 -5.38 -15.57 5.61
C VAL A 30 -4.35 -15.43 6.73
N GLN A 31 -4.76 -15.66 7.99
CA GLN A 31 -3.83 -15.63 9.12
C GLN A 31 -2.73 -16.69 8.98
N GLN A 32 -3.09 -17.92 8.56
CA GLN A 32 -2.11 -18.97 8.27
C GLN A 32 -1.16 -18.58 7.14
N GLU A 33 -1.62 -17.84 6.13
CA GLU A 33 -0.76 -17.36 5.05
C GLU A 33 0.22 -16.28 5.53
N VAL A 34 -0.24 -15.32 6.34
CA VAL A 34 0.62 -14.31 6.96
C VAL A 34 1.65 -14.99 7.86
N GLN A 35 1.25 -16.02 8.61
CA GLN A 35 2.17 -16.82 9.43
C GLN A 35 3.26 -17.49 8.59
N ARG A 36 2.90 -18.19 7.50
CA ARG A 36 3.89 -18.78 6.57
C ARG A 36 4.85 -17.74 6.05
N TRP A 37 4.35 -16.55 5.73
CA TRP A 37 5.20 -15.46 5.25
C TRP A 37 6.13 -14.89 6.34
N LEU A 38 5.70 -14.83 7.60
CA LEU A 38 6.59 -14.48 8.71
C LEU A 38 7.67 -15.52 8.95
N ASP A 39 7.31 -16.80 8.85
CA ASP A 39 8.26 -17.90 9.01
C ASP A 39 9.33 -17.84 7.92
N CYS A 40 8.94 -17.47 6.71
CA CYS A 40 9.83 -17.15 5.60
C CYS A 40 10.78 -15.98 5.90
N TYR A 41 10.32 -14.93 6.58
CA TYR A 41 11.15 -13.79 6.99
C TYR A 41 12.18 -14.15 8.08
N SER A 42 11.91 -15.18 8.88
CA SER A 42 12.83 -15.74 9.87
C SER A 42 13.72 -16.87 9.36
N ALA A 43 13.44 -17.41 8.17
CA ALA A 43 14.20 -18.52 7.62
C ALA A 43 15.65 -18.09 7.31
N VAL A 44 16.62 -18.90 7.73
CA VAL A 44 18.05 -18.68 7.51
C VAL A 44 18.42 -18.79 6.02
N SER A 45 17.58 -19.43 5.21
CA SER A 45 17.77 -19.61 3.77
C SER A 45 16.58 -19.08 2.96
N TRP A 46 16.89 -18.29 1.92
CA TRP A 46 15.89 -17.78 0.96
C TRP A 46 15.21 -18.89 0.16
N GLY A 47 15.85 -20.05 0.00
CA GLY A 47 15.29 -21.20 -0.73
C GLY A 47 14.10 -21.84 -0.01
N ASP A 48 14.19 -21.99 1.32
CA ASP A 48 13.09 -22.56 2.12
C ASP A 48 11.86 -21.63 2.13
N CYS A 49 12.11 -20.32 2.07
CA CYS A 49 11.08 -19.29 1.91
C CYS A 49 10.34 -19.43 0.57
N GLU A 50 11.04 -19.66 -0.54
CA GLU A 50 10.40 -19.83 -1.85
C GLU A 50 9.52 -21.07 -1.95
N ILE A 51 9.91 -22.17 -1.27
CA ILE A 51 9.14 -23.41 -1.23
C ILE A 51 7.86 -23.21 -0.42
N ALA A 52 7.97 -22.67 0.80
CA ALA A 52 6.83 -22.45 1.69
C ALA A 52 5.76 -21.51 1.09
N LEU A 53 6.19 -20.42 0.42
CA LEU A 53 5.27 -19.53 -0.30
C LEU A 53 4.74 -20.13 -1.62
N GLY A 54 5.45 -21.10 -2.19
CA GLY A 54 5.06 -21.77 -3.41
C GLY A 54 3.86 -22.69 -3.26
N GLU A 55 3.71 -23.30 -2.09
CA GLU A 55 2.68 -24.30 -1.78
C GLU A 55 1.35 -23.68 -1.35
N SER A 56 1.29 -22.39 -1.03
CA SER A 56 0.05 -21.80 -0.52
C SER A 56 -1.04 -21.59 -1.56
N GLY A 57 -0.68 -21.48 -2.84
CA GLY A 57 -1.62 -21.17 -3.92
C GLY A 57 -2.27 -19.77 -3.83
N SER A 58 -1.97 -18.99 -2.79
CA SER A 58 -2.55 -17.66 -2.56
C SER A 58 -1.93 -16.61 -3.49
N THR A 59 -2.67 -15.54 -3.77
CA THR A 59 -2.17 -14.44 -4.60
C THR A 59 -1.01 -13.71 -3.92
N LEU A 60 -1.10 -13.48 -2.61
CA LEU A 60 0.00 -12.97 -1.77
C LEU A 60 1.26 -13.83 -1.90
N GLY A 61 1.13 -15.14 -1.65
CA GLY A 61 2.24 -16.10 -1.68
C GLY A 61 2.92 -16.15 -3.04
N ARG A 62 2.14 -16.20 -4.13
CA ARG A 62 2.68 -16.10 -5.49
C ARG A 62 3.47 -14.81 -5.72
N VAL A 63 2.90 -13.67 -5.36
CA VAL A 63 3.58 -12.37 -5.55
C VAL A 63 4.87 -12.28 -4.75
N HIS A 64 4.88 -12.75 -3.50
CA HIS A 64 6.10 -12.76 -2.69
C HIS A 64 7.16 -13.71 -3.21
N ARG A 65 6.78 -14.95 -3.54
CA ARG A 65 7.70 -15.93 -4.14
C ARG A 65 8.31 -15.38 -5.42
N ASP A 66 7.48 -14.87 -6.33
CA ASP A 66 7.93 -14.50 -7.66
C ASP A 66 8.68 -13.15 -7.65
N SER A 67 8.32 -12.20 -6.80
CA SER A 67 9.16 -11.01 -6.56
C SER A 67 10.49 -11.37 -5.89
N GLY A 68 10.50 -12.29 -4.91
CA GLY A 68 11.71 -12.80 -4.26
C GLY A 68 12.70 -13.40 -5.25
N ARG A 69 12.23 -14.29 -6.15
CA ARG A 69 13.03 -14.86 -7.25
C ARG A 69 13.68 -13.80 -8.13
N LEU A 70 12.98 -12.70 -8.36
CA LEU A 70 13.46 -11.59 -9.18
C LEU A 70 14.39 -10.62 -8.44
N LEU A 71 14.42 -10.68 -7.10
CA LEU A 71 15.37 -9.96 -6.25
C LEU A 71 16.67 -10.74 -5.99
N GLY A 72 16.65 -12.08 -6.12
CA GLY A 72 17.71 -13.03 -5.73
C GLY A 72 19.08 -12.96 -6.43
N GLY A 73 19.51 -11.82 -6.99
CA GLY A 73 20.89 -11.59 -7.42
C GLY A 73 21.08 -11.02 -8.83
N SER A 74 22.36 -10.95 -9.24
CA SER A 74 22.82 -10.25 -10.46
C SER A 74 22.62 -11.02 -11.77
N LYS A 75 22.30 -12.33 -11.72
CA LYS A 75 21.96 -13.14 -12.90
C LYS A 75 20.81 -14.08 -12.60
N ILE A 76 19.60 -13.65 -12.93
CA ILE A 76 18.41 -14.51 -12.96
C ILE A 76 18.37 -15.16 -14.34
N GLY A 77 18.28 -16.49 -14.40
CA GLY A 77 18.12 -17.20 -15.66
C GLY A 77 16.81 -16.80 -16.36
N THR A 78 16.81 -16.80 -17.70
CA THR A 78 15.63 -16.41 -18.51
C THR A 78 14.39 -17.21 -18.15
N THR A 79 14.52 -18.50 -17.86
CA THR A 79 13.42 -19.37 -17.42
C THR A 79 12.85 -18.96 -16.07
N THR A 80 13.71 -18.63 -15.10
CA THR A 80 13.28 -18.16 -13.77
C THR A 80 12.57 -16.82 -13.88
N TYR A 81 13.11 -15.91 -14.69
CA TYR A 81 12.50 -14.61 -14.95
C TYR A 81 11.10 -14.78 -15.59
N ALA A 82 10.99 -15.57 -16.66
CA ALA A 82 9.72 -15.79 -17.35
C ALA A 82 8.66 -16.38 -16.41
N ARG A 83 9.02 -17.38 -15.59
CA ARG A 83 8.10 -17.99 -14.63
C ARG A 83 7.64 -17.01 -13.55
N ALA A 84 8.57 -16.22 -13.01
CA ALA A 84 8.24 -15.23 -11.99
C ALA A 84 7.35 -14.12 -12.56
N MET A 85 7.68 -13.61 -13.76
CA MET A 85 6.85 -12.63 -14.44
C MET A 85 5.46 -13.15 -14.79
N ASP A 86 5.32 -14.42 -15.18
CA ASP A 86 4.00 -15.02 -15.43
C ASP A 86 3.15 -15.07 -14.15
N GLY A 87 3.74 -15.44 -13.02
CA GLY A 87 3.06 -15.42 -11.72
C GLY A 87 2.62 -14.01 -11.29
N LEU A 88 3.48 -13.01 -11.47
CA LEU A 88 3.14 -11.61 -11.22
C LEU A 88 2.03 -11.12 -12.16
N LEU A 89 2.10 -11.45 -13.46
CA LEU A 89 1.08 -11.08 -14.44
C LEU A 89 -0.26 -11.75 -14.12
N SER A 90 -0.25 -13.00 -13.66
CA SER A 90 -1.46 -13.69 -13.20
C SER A 90 -2.10 -12.96 -12.01
N ALA A 91 -1.32 -12.64 -10.97
CA ALA A 91 -1.79 -11.86 -9.82
C ALA A 91 -2.31 -10.47 -10.21
N ALA A 92 -1.65 -9.81 -11.16
CA ALA A 92 -2.08 -8.53 -11.72
C ALA A 92 -3.41 -8.64 -12.47
N ARG A 93 -3.64 -9.71 -13.24
CA ARG A 93 -4.94 -9.99 -13.89
C ARG A 93 -6.05 -10.25 -12.88
N GLU A 94 -5.71 -10.82 -11.73
CA GLU A 94 -6.64 -10.97 -10.63
C GLU A 94 -6.93 -9.66 -9.89
N GLY A 95 -6.26 -8.56 -10.19
CA GLY A 95 -6.52 -7.26 -9.55
C GLY A 95 -5.66 -7.00 -8.31
N TYR A 96 -4.59 -7.77 -8.07
CA TYR A 96 -3.78 -7.67 -6.85
C TYR A 96 -2.78 -6.51 -6.91
N PRO A 97 -2.99 -5.39 -6.18
CA PRO A 97 -2.22 -4.16 -6.39
C PRO A 97 -0.70 -4.28 -6.21
N PRO A 98 -0.17 -5.05 -5.24
CA PRO A 98 1.27 -5.28 -5.14
C PRO A 98 1.90 -5.89 -6.39
N ALA A 99 1.16 -6.67 -7.20
CA ALA A 99 1.69 -7.26 -8.42
C ALA A 99 2.02 -6.20 -9.47
N TYR A 100 1.19 -5.16 -9.62
CA TYR A 100 1.43 -4.04 -10.54
C TYR A 100 2.75 -3.32 -10.24
N GLU A 101 3.01 -3.08 -8.94
CA GLU A 101 4.25 -2.46 -8.48
C GLU A 101 5.47 -3.32 -8.84
N TRP A 102 5.43 -4.61 -8.54
CA TRP A 102 6.55 -5.51 -8.84
C TRP A 102 6.81 -5.63 -10.34
N ILE A 103 5.77 -5.74 -11.17
CA ILE A 103 5.92 -5.73 -12.63
C ILE A 103 6.57 -4.42 -13.08
N GLY A 104 6.13 -3.27 -12.56
CA GLY A 104 6.72 -1.96 -12.86
C GLY A 104 8.20 -1.85 -12.44
N ILE A 105 8.62 -2.51 -11.38
CA ILE A 105 10.03 -2.56 -10.97
C ILE A 105 10.85 -3.40 -11.94
N PHE A 106 10.40 -4.61 -12.26
CA PHE A 106 11.20 -5.54 -13.07
C PHE A 106 11.19 -5.21 -14.56
N VAL A 107 10.08 -4.73 -15.11
CA VAL A 107 10.05 -4.21 -16.48
C VAL A 107 10.99 -3.02 -16.65
N ALA A 108 11.12 -2.15 -15.63
CA ALA A 108 12.07 -1.04 -15.68
C ALA A 108 13.53 -1.52 -15.75
N ARG A 109 13.86 -2.58 -14.99
CA ARG A 109 15.20 -3.18 -14.95
C ARG A 109 15.57 -3.91 -16.25
N ASP A 110 14.63 -4.63 -16.85
CA ASP A 110 14.88 -5.54 -17.97
C ASP A 110 14.68 -4.88 -19.34
N VAL A 111 13.60 -4.10 -19.49
CA VAL A 111 13.18 -3.54 -20.79
C VAL A 111 13.30 -2.02 -20.83
N GLY A 112 13.29 -1.37 -19.66
CA GLY A 112 13.55 0.06 -19.51
C GLY A 112 12.36 0.85 -18.96
N LEU A 113 12.67 2.06 -18.51
CA LEU A 113 11.77 2.92 -17.74
C LEU A 113 10.43 3.18 -18.43
N ARG A 114 10.43 3.53 -19.73
CA ARG A 114 9.20 3.89 -20.46
C ARG A 114 8.16 2.77 -20.46
N LYS A 115 8.58 1.51 -20.64
CA LYS A 115 7.65 0.37 -20.64
C LYS A 115 7.12 0.02 -19.24
N SER A 116 7.78 0.51 -18.20
CA SER A 116 7.33 0.31 -16.82
C SER A 116 6.26 1.31 -16.36
N LEU A 117 6.17 2.48 -17.01
CA LEU A 117 5.29 3.56 -16.58
C LEU A 117 3.81 3.15 -16.50
N PRO A 118 3.23 2.41 -17.47
CA PRO A 118 1.83 1.99 -17.38
C PRO A 118 1.55 1.13 -16.13
N TRP A 119 2.45 0.24 -15.77
CA TRP A 119 2.32 -0.62 -14.59
C TRP A 119 2.40 0.16 -13.28
N ARG A 120 3.30 1.15 -13.23
CA ARG A 120 3.43 2.04 -12.06
C ARG A 120 2.21 2.94 -11.91
N TRP A 121 1.66 3.44 -13.01
CA TRP A 121 0.43 4.23 -13.00
C TRP A 121 -0.74 3.40 -12.49
N LEU A 122 -0.91 2.19 -13.04
CA LEU A 122 -1.93 1.25 -12.56
C LEU A 122 -1.76 0.93 -11.07
N ALA A 123 -0.53 0.71 -10.60
CA ALA A 123 -0.25 0.50 -9.18
C ALA A 123 -0.69 1.71 -8.31
N ALA A 124 -0.38 2.94 -8.74
CA ALA A 124 -0.79 4.15 -8.04
C ALA A 124 -2.32 4.35 -8.06
N GLU A 125 -2.97 4.09 -9.19
CA GLU A 125 -4.44 4.12 -9.34
C GLU A 125 -5.15 3.08 -8.46
N HIS A 126 -4.45 2.00 -8.11
CA HIS A 126 -4.88 1.00 -7.13
C HIS A 126 -4.26 1.21 -5.73
N GLY A 127 -3.79 2.42 -5.43
CA GLY A 127 -3.46 2.84 -4.08
C GLY A 127 -2.06 2.45 -3.58
N LYS A 128 -1.14 2.01 -4.44
CA LYS A 128 0.25 1.71 -4.04
C LYS A 128 1.03 3.02 -3.82
N ALA A 129 1.23 3.40 -2.56
CA ALA A 129 1.93 4.63 -2.18
C ALA A 129 3.37 4.70 -2.70
N ASP A 130 4.09 3.57 -2.69
CA ASP A 130 5.48 3.49 -3.17
C ASP A 130 5.56 3.61 -4.70
N ALA A 131 4.58 3.10 -5.44
CA ALA A 131 4.50 3.31 -6.89
C ALA A 131 4.25 4.78 -7.21
N ALA A 132 3.35 5.44 -6.48
CA ALA A 132 3.07 6.86 -6.64
C ALA A 132 4.30 7.73 -6.36
N ARG A 133 5.03 7.43 -5.27
CA ARG A 133 6.31 8.08 -4.93
C ARG A 133 7.35 7.90 -6.03
N GLN A 134 7.48 6.69 -6.57
CA GLN A 134 8.44 6.41 -7.62
C GLN A 134 8.08 7.16 -8.91
N LEU A 135 6.80 7.21 -9.29
CA LEU A 135 6.33 7.99 -10.43
C LEU A 135 6.63 9.48 -10.28
N ASN A 136 6.33 10.07 -9.11
CA ASN A 136 6.66 11.47 -8.85
C ASN A 136 8.14 11.75 -9.07
N ARG A 137 9.02 10.92 -8.51
CA ARG A 137 10.47 11.04 -8.72
C ARG A 137 10.91 10.87 -10.17
N ILE A 138 10.28 9.97 -10.92
CA ILE A 138 10.56 9.78 -12.34
C ILE A 138 10.15 11.01 -13.14
N ILE A 139 8.94 11.54 -12.89
CA ILE A 139 8.42 12.73 -13.58
C ILE A 139 9.33 13.94 -13.34
N GLU A 140 9.80 14.12 -12.10
CA GLU A 140 10.74 15.18 -11.72
C GLU A 140 12.11 15.02 -12.40
N ARG A 141 12.73 13.83 -12.31
CA ARG A 141 14.09 13.58 -12.83
C ARG A 141 14.19 13.61 -14.35
N GLU A 142 13.20 13.03 -15.02
CA GLU A 142 13.18 12.93 -16.48
C GLU A 142 12.62 14.21 -17.14
N GLY A 143 12.28 15.24 -16.35
CA GLY A 143 11.70 16.48 -16.85
C GLY A 143 10.36 16.27 -17.58
N LEU A 144 9.65 15.19 -17.28
CA LEU A 144 8.38 14.84 -17.92
C LEU A 144 7.22 15.68 -17.38
N GLY A 145 7.42 16.33 -16.23
CA GLY A 145 6.42 17.19 -15.60
C GLY A 145 6.35 18.56 -16.26
N ARG A 146 5.49 18.71 -17.26
CA ARG A 146 5.18 20.02 -17.84
C ARG A 146 4.38 20.87 -16.84
N LEU A 147 4.29 22.18 -17.08
CA LEU A 147 3.42 23.09 -16.32
C LEU A 147 2.02 23.20 -16.93
N ASP A 148 1.60 22.21 -17.71
CA ASP A 148 0.20 22.12 -18.15
C ASP A 148 -0.69 21.53 -17.06
N ARG A 149 -1.98 21.84 -17.13
CA ARG A 149 -2.98 21.40 -16.15
C ARG A 149 -3.00 19.90 -15.89
N GLN A 150 -2.78 19.07 -16.91
CA GLN A 150 -2.81 17.61 -16.78
C GLN A 150 -1.60 17.12 -15.98
N SER A 151 -0.40 17.60 -16.32
CA SER A 151 0.84 17.25 -15.62
C SER A 151 0.82 17.70 -14.16
N VAL A 152 0.16 18.84 -13.88
CA VAL A 152 -0.07 19.29 -12.50
C VAL A 152 -1.07 18.40 -11.76
N ALA A 153 -2.20 18.05 -12.39
CA ALA A 153 -3.15 17.09 -11.82
C ALA A 153 -2.51 15.73 -11.55
N ASP A 154 -1.68 15.23 -12.45
CA ASP A 154 -0.95 13.97 -12.29
C ASP A 154 -0.03 13.98 -11.07
N ARG A 155 0.80 15.02 -10.90
CA ARG A 155 1.69 15.14 -9.73
C ARG A 155 0.91 15.29 -8.42
N MET A 156 -0.15 16.09 -8.43
CA MET A 156 -1.00 16.29 -7.26
C MET A 156 -1.72 15.01 -6.87
N PHE A 157 -2.26 14.25 -7.84
CA PHE A 157 -2.83 12.94 -7.61
C PHE A 157 -1.82 11.94 -7.03
N LEU A 158 -0.62 11.85 -7.60
CA LEU A 158 0.43 10.96 -7.09
C LEU A 158 0.87 11.36 -5.67
N SER A 159 0.92 12.66 -5.36
CA SER A 159 1.16 13.17 -4.01
C SER A 159 0.06 12.72 -3.05
N TRP A 160 -1.21 12.82 -3.45
CA TRP A 160 -2.33 12.33 -2.64
C TRP A 160 -2.22 10.84 -2.38
N VAL A 161 -2.05 10.01 -3.42
CA VAL A 161 -1.88 8.55 -3.25
C VAL A 161 -0.70 8.23 -2.35
N GLN A 162 0.43 8.92 -2.49
CA GLN A 162 1.61 8.67 -1.66
C GLN A 162 1.37 8.99 -0.16
N CYS A 163 0.67 10.08 0.14
CA CYS A 163 0.47 10.56 1.50
C CYS A 163 -0.75 9.97 2.19
N HIS A 164 -1.73 9.50 1.44
CA HIS A 164 -3.04 9.16 1.98
C HIS A 164 -2.96 7.97 2.96
N PRO A 165 -3.55 8.06 4.15
CA PRO A 165 -3.46 7.01 5.18
C PRO A 165 -4.01 5.66 4.74
N ALA A 166 -5.03 5.64 3.87
CA ALA A 166 -5.59 4.41 3.32
C ALA A 166 -4.80 3.79 2.15
N SER A 167 -3.76 4.46 1.64
CA SER A 167 -2.94 3.87 0.58
C SER A 167 -2.14 2.67 1.11
N PHE A 168 -1.97 1.66 0.27
CA PHE A 168 -1.20 0.47 0.62
C PHE A 168 0.28 0.81 0.82
N ALA A 169 0.79 0.49 2.01
CA ALA A 169 2.21 0.52 2.32
C ALA A 169 2.98 -0.54 1.50
N SER A 170 4.31 -0.44 1.48
CA SER A 170 5.16 -1.52 0.97
C SER A 170 5.18 -2.70 1.94
N GLY A 171 5.27 -3.90 1.38
CA GLY A 171 5.25 -5.13 2.18
C GLY A 171 6.43 -5.25 3.13
N GLY A 172 7.62 -4.81 2.72
CA GLY A 172 8.85 -4.94 3.53
C GLY A 172 8.76 -4.27 4.91
N PRO A 173 8.46 -2.96 5.00
CA PRO A 173 8.30 -2.27 6.28
C PRO A 173 7.20 -2.87 7.15
N VAL A 174 6.05 -3.23 6.57
CA VAL A 174 4.93 -3.83 7.31
C VAL A 174 5.34 -5.17 7.92
N MET A 175 5.97 -6.05 7.15
CA MET A 175 6.42 -7.34 7.69
C MET A 175 7.54 -7.22 8.69
N ASN A 176 8.42 -6.24 8.53
CA ASN A 176 9.39 -5.95 9.56
C ASN A 176 8.70 -5.54 10.87
N ALA A 177 7.65 -4.72 10.82
CA ALA A 177 6.86 -4.37 12.00
C ALA A 177 6.20 -5.59 12.64
N VAL A 178 5.54 -6.45 11.86
CA VAL A 178 4.94 -7.69 12.38
C VAL A 178 5.99 -8.62 13.00
N ASN A 179 7.16 -8.76 12.37
CA ASN A 179 8.25 -9.57 12.92
C ASN A 179 8.83 -8.98 14.21
N MET A 180 8.89 -7.64 14.34
CA MET A 180 9.28 -6.99 15.59
C MET A 180 8.24 -7.25 16.70
N LEU A 181 6.94 -7.16 16.40
CA LEU A 181 5.87 -7.50 17.34
C LEU A 181 5.97 -8.96 17.80
N ARG A 182 6.20 -9.89 16.86
CA ARG A 182 6.42 -11.32 17.17
C ARG A 182 7.58 -11.54 18.14
N LYS A 183 8.69 -10.83 17.94
CA LYS A 183 9.86 -10.91 18.83
C LYS A 183 9.59 -10.30 20.21
N ALA A 184 8.81 -9.23 20.26
CA ALA A 184 8.43 -8.56 21.51
C ALA A 184 7.38 -9.35 22.31
N SER A 185 6.56 -10.16 21.64
CA SER A 185 5.48 -10.95 22.24
C SER A 185 5.53 -12.42 21.76
N PRO A 186 6.51 -13.24 22.22
CA PRO A 186 6.70 -14.60 21.71
C PRO A 186 5.51 -15.56 21.94
N GLU A 187 4.71 -15.29 22.96
CA GLU A 187 3.52 -16.08 23.33
C GLU A 187 2.26 -15.63 22.56
N ALA A 188 2.34 -14.53 21.81
CA ALA A 188 1.19 -14.02 21.07
C ALA A 188 0.94 -14.85 19.81
N ASP A 189 -0.31 -15.25 19.59
CA ASP A 189 -0.71 -15.86 18.34
C ASP A 189 -0.74 -14.81 17.19
N ILE A 190 -0.86 -15.30 15.96
CA ILE A 190 -0.85 -14.44 14.77
C ILE A 190 -2.02 -13.45 14.75
N ALA A 191 -3.19 -13.81 15.28
CA ALA A 191 -4.36 -12.94 15.32
C ALA A 191 -4.10 -11.75 16.26
N GLN A 192 -3.49 -12.00 17.42
CA GLN A 192 -3.07 -10.97 18.36
C GLN A 192 -2.01 -10.05 17.75
N LEU A 193 -1.03 -10.59 17.04
CA LEU A 193 0.00 -9.79 16.36
C LEU A 193 -0.59 -8.88 15.28
N ILE A 194 -1.52 -9.39 14.46
CA ILE A 194 -2.23 -8.59 13.45
C ILE A 194 -3.07 -7.49 14.09
N ALA A 195 -3.77 -7.79 15.19
CA ALA A 195 -4.56 -6.80 15.92
C ALA A 195 -3.68 -5.69 16.53
N GLN A 196 -2.53 -6.05 17.10
CA GLN A 196 -1.54 -5.09 17.62
C GLN A 196 -1.00 -4.19 16.50
N LEU A 197 -0.61 -4.78 15.36
CA LEU A 197 -0.17 -4.04 14.18
C LEU A 197 -1.24 -3.05 13.71
N HIS A 198 -2.49 -3.50 13.59
CA HIS A 198 -3.58 -2.64 13.16
C HIS A 198 -3.78 -1.45 14.10
N ALA A 199 -3.78 -1.70 15.42
CA ALA A 199 -3.90 -0.65 16.43
C ALA A 199 -2.74 0.35 16.38
N GLU A 200 -1.51 -0.09 16.14
CA GLU A 200 -0.36 0.80 15.91
C GLU A 200 -0.55 1.66 14.67
N ARG A 201 -0.93 1.05 13.55
CA ARG A 201 -1.12 1.75 12.28
C ARG A 201 -2.28 2.73 12.33
N LEU A 202 -3.36 2.41 13.04
CA LEU A 202 -4.49 3.33 13.23
C LEU A 202 -4.07 4.59 14.00
N ARG A 203 -3.23 4.45 15.04
CA ARG A 203 -2.64 5.59 15.77
C ARG A 203 -1.74 6.43 14.87
N GLU A 204 -0.88 5.79 14.08
CA GLU A 204 -0.04 6.52 13.11
C GLU A 204 -0.88 7.23 12.03
N ALA A 205 -1.99 6.61 11.61
CA ALA A 205 -2.84 7.11 10.54
C ALA A 205 -3.55 8.41 10.91
N GLU A 206 -3.83 8.67 12.19
CA GLU A 206 -4.39 9.95 12.64
C GLU A 206 -3.45 11.12 12.27
N SER A 207 -2.17 11.00 12.63
CA SER A 207 -1.15 11.99 12.26
C SER A 207 -0.97 12.09 10.74
N ARG A 208 -1.03 10.97 10.02
CA ARG A 208 -0.97 10.97 8.55
C ARG A 208 -2.19 11.63 7.91
N ALA A 209 -3.38 11.46 8.47
CA ALA A 209 -4.61 12.09 7.98
C ALA A 209 -4.54 13.61 8.15
N GLU A 210 -4.06 14.09 9.30
CA GLU A 210 -3.80 15.52 9.50
C GLU A 210 -2.75 16.05 8.52
N GLY A 211 -1.64 15.34 8.35
CA GLY A 211 -0.59 15.69 7.39
C GLY A 211 -1.07 15.70 5.94
N PHE A 212 -1.91 14.73 5.57
CA PHE A 212 -2.56 14.69 4.27
C PHE A 212 -3.41 15.94 4.05
N LEU A 213 -4.33 16.26 4.98
CA LEU A 213 -5.21 17.42 4.85
C LEU A 213 -4.49 18.76 4.90
N ARG A 214 -3.36 18.87 5.61
CA ARG A 214 -2.60 20.12 5.74
C ARG A 214 -1.57 20.34 4.64
N SER A 215 -0.94 19.29 4.14
CA SER A 215 0.25 19.42 3.29
C SER A 215 0.07 18.83 1.91
N CYS A 216 -0.47 17.60 1.79
CA CYS A 216 -0.58 16.94 0.49
C CYS A 216 -1.85 17.36 -0.26
N ALA A 217 -2.96 17.54 0.45
CA ALA A 217 -4.26 17.84 -0.11
C ALA A 217 -4.41 19.27 -0.67
N PRO A 218 -4.06 20.35 0.07
CA PRO A 218 -4.25 21.70 -0.42
C PRO A 218 -3.29 22.02 -1.57
N SER A 219 -2.05 21.51 -1.43
CA SER A 219 -0.88 21.68 -2.30
C SER A 219 -0.96 22.79 -3.35
N ASP A 220 -1.09 24.04 -2.88
CA ASP A 220 -0.94 25.24 -3.71
C ASP A 220 0.42 25.26 -4.42
N TYR A 221 1.42 24.57 -3.86
CA TYR A 221 2.71 24.31 -4.50
C TYR A 221 2.58 23.72 -5.91
N HIS A 222 1.68 22.74 -6.10
CA HIS A 222 1.47 22.13 -7.42
C HIS A 222 0.74 23.09 -8.37
N LEU A 223 -0.13 23.94 -7.83
CA LEU A 223 -0.96 24.88 -8.59
C LEU A 223 -0.24 26.20 -8.92
N ALA A 224 0.86 26.52 -8.25
CA ALA A 224 1.56 27.81 -8.36
C ALA A 224 2.00 28.17 -9.80
N GLY A 225 2.19 27.17 -10.66
CA GLY A 225 2.54 27.37 -12.08
C GLY A 225 1.35 27.50 -13.04
N LEU A 226 0.10 27.38 -12.55
CA LEU A 226 -1.11 27.41 -13.38
C LEU A 226 -1.90 28.71 -13.22
N PRO A 227 -2.61 29.14 -14.29
CA PRO A 227 -3.65 30.15 -14.19
C PRO A 227 -4.71 29.80 -13.14
N ALA A 228 -5.19 30.80 -12.39
CA ALA A 228 -6.12 30.59 -11.28
C ALA A 228 -7.45 29.96 -11.69
N ASP A 229 -7.91 30.21 -12.91
CA ASP A 229 -9.12 29.62 -13.49
C ASP A 229 -8.98 28.11 -13.78
N GLU A 230 -7.75 27.58 -13.88
CA GLU A 230 -7.51 26.14 -14.03
C GLU A 230 -7.46 25.39 -12.69
N HIS A 231 -7.31 26.08 -11.56
CA HIS A 231 -7.14 25.44 -10.25
C HIS A 231 -8.34 24.58 -9.87
N ALA A 232 -9.56 25.08 -10.15
CA ALA A 232 -10.79 24.35 -9.87
C ALA A 232 -10.89 23.05 -10.68
N TRP A 233 -10.47 23.08 -11.95
CA TRP A 233 -10.43 21.88 -12.78
C TRP A 233 -9.46 20.84 -12.22
N VAL A 234 -8.24 21.24 -11.88
CA VAL A 234 -7.22 20.34 -11.31
C VAL A 234 -7.72 19.69 -10.02
N ARG A 235 -8.26 20.49 -9.08
CA ARG A 235 -8.77 19.97 -7.80
C ARG A 235 -9.89 18.96 -8.01
N ASN A 236 -10.83 19.24 -8.91
CA ASN A 236 -11.92 18.32 -9.23
C ASN A 236 -11.44 17.03 -9.88
N GLU A 237 -10.50 17.11 -10.82
CA GLU A 237 -9.92 15.95 -11.49
C GLU A 237 -9.17 15.05 -10.49
N VAL A 238 -8.29 15.64 -9.67
CA VAL A 238 -7.54 14.91 -8.64
C VAL A 238 -8.48 14.27 -7.62
N ARG A 239 -9.50 14.99 -7.18
CA ARG A 239 -10.51 14.46 -6.26
C ARG A 239 -11.25 13.27 -6.87
N ALA A 240 -11.69 13.37 -8.12
CA ALA A 240 -12.40 12.29 -8.81
C ALA A 240 -11.52 11.03 -8.93
N ARG A 241 -10.26 11.21 -9.35
CA ARG A 241 -9.28 10.11 -9.43
C ARG A 241 -9.00 9.48 -8.07
N MET A 242 -8.81 10.30 -7.03
CA MET A 242 -8.60 9.77 -5.68
C MET A 242 -9.81 9.01 -5.15
N ALA A 243 -11.02 9.51 -5.37
CA ALA A 243 -12.25 8.80 -5.01
C ALA A 243 -12.33 7.43 -5.70
N GLN A 244 -11.91 7.33 -6.96
CA GLN A 244 -11.83 6.04 -7.65
C GLN A 244 -10.72 5.15 -7.08
N THR A 245 -9.55 5.70 -6.76
CA THR A 245 -8.46 4.94 -6.11
C THR A 245 -8.88 4.36 -4.76
N LEU A 246 -9.65 5.10 -3.95
CA LEU A 246 -10.17 4.62 -2.67
C LEU A 246 -11.17 3.47 -2.85
N LYS A 247 -12.03 3.53 -3.87
CA LYS A 247 -12.88 2.39 -4.26
C LYS A 247 -12.06 1.18 -4.70
N ASN A 248 -11.00 1.40 -5.49
CA ASN A 248 -10.11 0.31 -5.93
C ASN A 248 -9.42 -0.36 -4.74
N ILE A 249 -9.00 0.43 -3.72
CA ILE A 249 -8.43 -0.10 -2.47
C ILE A 249 -9.48 -0.94 -1.73
N GLN A 250 -10.70 -0.44 -1.56
CA GLN A 250 -11.82 -1.15 -0.93
C GLN A 250 -12.11 -2.50 -1.61
N GLU A 251 -12.23 -2.48 -2.94
CA GLU A 251 -12.48 -3.69 -3.72
C GLU A 251 -11.33 -4.70 -3.61
N ALA A 252 -10.09 -4.22 -3.62
CA ALA A 252 -8.92 -5.06 -3.46
C ALA A 252 -8.89 -5.72 -2.08
N VAL A 253 -9.13 -4.98 -0.99
CA VAL A 253 -9.21 -5.56 0.37
C VAL A 253 -10.35 -6.56 0.49
N ARG A 254 -11.52 -6.25 -0.07
CA ARG A 254 -12.65 -7.20 -0.07
C ARG A 254 -12.32 -8.51 -0.79
N LYS A 255 -11.57 -8.43 -1.90
CA LYS A 255 -11.16 -9.60 -2.69
C LYS A 255 -9.99 -10.34 -2.07
N PHE A 256 -9.08 -9.62 -1.42
CA PHE A 256 -7.83 -10.11 -0.85
C PHE A 256 -7.69 -9.57 0.58
N PRO A 257 -8.33 -10.21 1.58
CA PRO A 257 -8.41 -9.68 2.94
C PRO A 257 -7.03 -9.47 3.57
N GLU A 258 -6.01 -10.23 3.17
CA GLU A 258 -4.63 -10.02 3.61
C GLU A 258 -4.13 -8.61 3.34
N LEU A 259 -4.70 -7.88 2.38
CA LEU A 259 -4.27 -6.53 2.05
C LEU A 259 -4.59 -5.51 3.15
N GLU A 260 -5.50 -5.84 4.06
CA GLU A 260 -5.84 -5.03 5.22
C GLU A 260 -4.60 -4.74 6.08
N ILE A 261 -3.64 -5.68 6.17
CA ILE A 261 -2.40 -5.47 6.91
C ILE A 261 -1.51 -4.37 6.30
N PHE A 262 -1.75 -3.96 5.05
CA PHE A 262 -1.00 -2.91 4.35
C PHE A 262 -1.77 -1.58 4.20
N THR A 263 -3.06 -1.52 4.53
CA THR A 263 -3.87 -0.28 4.47
C THR A 263 -4.44 0.08 5.85
N VAL A 264 -5.12 1.21 5.95
CA VAL A 264 -5.91 1.61 7.11
C VAL A 264 -7.31 1.96 6.58
N PRO A 265 -8.22 0.97 6.52
CA PRO A 265 -9.51 1.10 5.84
C PRO A 265 -10.40 2.19 6.44
N GLU A 266 -10.22 2.52 7.72
CA GLU A 266 -10.97 3.56 8.45
C GLU A 266 -10.85 4.95 7.82
N TYR A 267 -9.83 5.20 7.01
CA TYR A 267 -9.64 6.47 6.31
C TYR A 267 -10.02 6.43 4.82
N GLN A 268 -10.70 5.38 4.34
CA GLN A 268 -11.02 5.26 2.91
C GLN A 268 -12.03 6.28 2.39
N ASP A 269 -12.73 7.01 3.28
CA ASP A 269 -13.63 8.10 2.92
C ASP A 269 -12.99 9.49 3.06
N LEU A 270 -11.71 9.55 3.45
CA LEU A 270 -11.00 10.81 3.64
C LEU A 270 -10.68 11.46 2.29
N LEU A 271 -11.46 12.46 1.92
CA LEU A 271 -11.15 13.36 0.81
C LEU A 271 -11.14 14.80 1.33
N PRO A 272 -10.22 15.66 0.86
CA PRO A 272 -10.28 17.07 1.21
C PRO A 272 -11.58 17.68 0.67
N PRO A 273 -12.03 18.86 1.15
CA PRO A 273 -13.22 19.51 0.62
C PRO A 273 -13.07 19.85 -0.89
N PRO A 274 -14.19 19.92 -1.63
CA PRO A 274 -14.19 20.32 -3.04
C PRO A 274 -13.69 21.76 -3.23
#